data_AF-A0A0L0FXI0-F1
#
_entry.id   AF-A0A0L0FXI0-F1
#
_cell.length_a   1.000
_cell.length_b   1.000
_cell.length_c   1.000
_cell.angle_alpha   90.00
_cell.angle_beta   90.00
_cell.angle_gamma   90.00
#
_symmetry.space_group_name_H-M   'P 1'
#
loop_
_entity.id
_entity.type
_entity.pdbx_description
1 polymer ?
#
loop_
_entity_poly.entity_id
_entity_poly.type
_entity_poly.pdbx_seq_one_letter_code
_entity_poly.pdbx_strand_id
1 'polypeptide(L)'
;MARETSASRLTPRNTIPPLQTSNNANVSAVNTSTPATHNRTHISHTSYSNNTNMNTGASSGCAEDETIAYWGSEGCYSERAAKSFMHANLKPGTQSWETRSFMLLDRLMEAVSTGECSLAVLPIENSITGTFHQVLDLLTKHEVNIVGETIAHDDACLMALPGVELKDIRNVLSHSSVLERCETFLRKEVQAALTATTDTAGAALHIKLRELRDTAAVASESVARLHNLNILAKDIDTGDCATRYVFISKEKKCTLISGMCNKTSVIISLRNRPGALFKALACFALRDINVVKFESRPSNRAGALYEITRPWEYVAYVDIDGSSGEDKIKCAIDNLNELAQNVRVLGSYPVFQPAHPTASGQRSI
;
A
#
# COMPACT_ATOMS: atom_id res chain seq x y z
N MET A 1 -5.34 -19.76 -79.29
CA MET A 1 -5.02 -18.32 -79.28
C MET A 1 -4.80 -17.93 -77.82
N ALA A 2 -3.57 -18.06 -77.28
CA ALA A 2 -2.48 -17.07 -77.28
C ALA A 2 -2.87 -15.77 -76.53
N ARG A 3 -2.16 -15.18 -75.55
CA ARG A 3 -0.77 -15.29 -75.03
C ARG A 3 -0.70 -14.49 -73.69
N GLU A 4 -0.04 -15.00 -72.64
CA GLU A 4 1.25 -14.55 -72.02
C GLU A 4 1.31 -13.11 -71.45
N THR A 5 1.64 -12.91 -70.17
CA THR A 5 3.01 -12.73 -69.61
C THR A 5 2.89 -12.52 -68.08
N SER A 6 3.82 -12.76 -67.15
CA SER A 6 5.06 -13.53 -66.99
C SER A 6 5.48 -13.38 -65.51
N ALA A 7 6.09 -14.40 -64.90
CA ALA A 7 6.55 -14.43 -63.51
C ALA A 7 8.10 -14.30 -63.39
N SER A 8 8.59 -13.76 -62.27
CA SER A 8 9.97 -13.94 -61.74
C SER A 8 9.95 -13.62 -60.23
N ARG A 9 10.03 -14.55 -59.26
CA ARG A 9 11.09 -15.47 -58.76
C ARG A 9 12.36 -14.81 -58.17
N LEU A 10 12.80 -15.38 -57.02
CA LEU A 10 14.08 -15.29 -56.27
C LEU A 10 14.11 -14.29 -55.09
N THR A 11 14.62 -14.55 -53.88
CA THR A 11 15.07 -15.69 -53.03
C THR A 11 15.46 -15.09 -51.66
N PRO A 12 15.45 -15.85 -50.54
CA PRO A 12 15.94 -15.39 -49.23
C PRO A 12 17.44 -15.69 -49.02
N ARG A 13 18.18 -14.75 -48.41
CA ARG A 13 19.55 -14.87 -47.86
C ARG A 13 19.62 -13.87 -46.69
N ASN A 14 20.29 -14.07 -45.55
CA ASN A 14 21.37 -14.98 -45.17
C ASN A 14 21.35 -15.18 -43.65
N THR A 15 21.55 -16.42 -43.24
CA THR A 15 22.06 -16.87 -41.93
C THR A 15 23.53 -16.50 -41.75
N ILE A 16 23.95 -16.15 -40.52
CA ILE A 16 25.37 -16.10 -40.09
C ILE A 16 25.52 -16.97 -38.82
N PRO A 17 26.62 -17.73 -38.65
CA PRO A 17 26.74 -18.91 -37.76
C PRO A 17 27.33 -18.61 -36.36
N PRO A 18 27.42 -19.61 -35.46
CA PRO A 18 27.89 -19.44 -34.09
C PRO A 18 29.42 -19.44 -33.98
N LEU A 19 29.94 -18.71 -32.99
CA LEU A 19 31.35 -18.74 -32.59
C LEU A 19 31.53 -19.67 -31.39
N GLN A 20 32.27 -20.77 -31.62
CA GLN A 20 32.99 -21.53 -30.59
C GLN A 20 34.49 -21.34 -30.82
N THR A 21 35.23 -21.00 -29.76
CA THR A 21 36.66 -21.30 -29.55
C THR A 21 36.80 -21.54 -28.03
N SER A 22 36.93 -22.79 -27.58
CA SER A 22 38.15 -23.58 -27.38
C SER A 22 39.00 -23.17 -26.16
N ASN A 23 38.94 -24.03 -25.12
CA ASN A 23 40.00 -24.52 -24.22
C ASN A 23 41.23 -23.66 -23.88
N ASN A 24 41.46 -23.49 -22.57
CA ASN A 24 42.63 -24.00 -21.82
C ASN A 24 42.37 -23.72 -20.31
N ALA A 25 42.23 -24.72 -19.45
CA ALA A 25 43.28 -25.56 -18.84
C ALA A 25 44.21 -24.79 -17.89
N ASN A 26 43.95 -24.92 -16.58
CA ASN A 26 44.92 -25.12 -15.47
C ASN A 26 44.11 -25.30 -14.15
N VAL A 27 44.01 -26.51 -13.56
CA VAL A 27 44.99 -27.15 -12.64
C VAL A 27 45.15 -26.28 -11.39
N SER A 28 44.70 -26.65 -10.17
CA SER A 28 45.05 -27.86 -9.40
C SER A 28 44.31 -27.94 -8.04
N ALA A 29 44.12 -29.19 -7.57
CA ALA A 29 44.13 -29.72 -6.19
C ALA A 29 43.17 -29.12 -5.13
N VAL A 30 42.16 -29.84 -4.62
CA VAL A 30 42.22 -30.98 -3.66
C VAL A 30 43.08 -30.70 -2.43
N ASN A 31 42.44 -30.51 -1.27
CA ASN A 31 42.78 -31.26 -0.07
C ASN A 31 41.64 -31.27 0.97
N THR A 32 41.31 -32.48 1.37
CA THR A 32 40.44 -32.91 2.48
C THR A 32 41.11 -32.71 3.84
N SER A 33 40.29 -32.50 4.89
CA SER A 33 40.34 -33.17 6.22
C SER A 33 40.08 -32.24 7.43
N THR A 34 39.03 -32.58 8.17
CA THR A 34 38.80 -32.34 9.62
C THR A 34 39.76 -33.24 10.44
N PRO A 35 40.06 -33.01 11.76
CA PRO A 35 39.06 -32.92 12.84
C PRO A 35 39.43 -32.04 14.08
N ALA A 36 38.54 -32.11 15.08
CA ALA A 36 38.40 -31.35 16.32
C ALA A 36 39.51 -31.50 17.40
N THR A 37 39.59 -30.50 18.29
CA THR A 37 40.02 -30.58 19.71
C THR A 37 39.38 -29.40 20.46
N HIS A 38 38.38 -29.60 21.33
CA HIS A 38 38.50 -29.72 22.79
C HIS A 38 39.47 -28.72 23.46
N ASN A 39 38.91 -27.70 24.12
CA ASN A 39 39.44 -27.29 25.42
C ASN A 39 38.34 -26.75 26.33
N ARG A 40 38.23 -27.41 27.49
CA ARG A 40 37.28 -27.21 28.57
C ARG A 40 38.14 -26.89 29.79
N THR A 41 37.98 -25.72 30.39
CA THR A 41 38.51 -25.43 31.74
C THR A 41 37.37 -25.04 32.65
N HIS A 42 37.22 -25.87 33.69
CA HIS A 42 36.35 -25.70 34.85
C HIS A 42 37.02 -24.83 35.92
N ILE A 43 36.26 -24.58 36.99
CA ILE A 43 36.62 -24.09 38.36
C ILE A 43 36.22 -22.60 38.53
N SER A 44 35.40 -22.17 39.49
CA SER A 44 34.93 -22.72 40.77
C SER A 44 33.66 -22.00 41.26
N HIS A 45 32.92 -22.69 42.12
CA HIS A 45 31.91 -22.15 43.02
C HIS A 45 32.48 -21.08 43.97
N THR A 46 31.76 -19.97 44.14
CA THR A 46 31.67 -19.26 45.42
C THR A 46 30.24 -18.72 45.59
N SER A 47 29.61 -19.13 46.67
CA SER A 47 28.38 -18.56 47.24
C SER A 47 28.73 -17.35 48.11
N TYR A 48 27.93 -16.28 48.06
CA TYR A 48 27.30 -15.57 49.20
C TYR A 48 26.88 -14.14 48.84
N SER A 49 25.65 -13.82 49.29
CA SER A 49 25.17 -12.53 49.78
C SER A 49 24.89 -11.36 48.83
N ASN A 50 23.59 -11.09 48.68
CA ASN A 50 22.92 -9.79 48.67
C ASN A 50 23.82 -8.53 48.67
N ASN A 51 23.67 -7.71 47.64
CA ASN A 51 23.44 -6.28 47.88
C ASN A 51 22.56 -5.67 46.79
N THR A 52 21.43 -5.14 47.23
CA THR A 52 20.57 -4.20 46.53
C THR A 52 21.38 -3.02 46.00
N ASN A 53 21.26 -2.73 44.71
CA ASN A 53 21.30 -1.36 44.23
C ASN A 53 20.40 -1.23 43.01
N MET A 54 19.27 -0.57 43.25
CA MET A 54 18.49 0.08 42.22
C MET A 54 19.41 1.00 41.44
N ASN A 55 19.60 0.71 40.16
CA ASN A 55 20.06 1.73 39.23
C ASN A 55 18.87 2.08 38.36
N THR A 56 18.07 3.02 38.86
CA THR A 56 17.12 3.80 38.08
C THR A 56 17.92 4.66 37.10
N GLY A 57 18.34 4.05 35.99
CA GLY A 57 18.71 4.77 34.78
C GLY A 57 17.43 5.28 34.13
N ALA A 58 16.85 6.34 34.70
CA ALA A 58 15.90 7.16 34.00
C ALA A 58 16.65 7.82 32.84
N SER A 59 16.63 7.17 31.67
CA SER A 59 16.86 7.86 30.42
C SER A 59 15.73 8.88 30.29
N SER A 60 16.06 10.14 30.50
CA SER A 60 15.26 11.29 30.11
C SER A 60 15.06 11.26 28.60
N GLY A 61 14.09 10.46 28.14
CA GLY A 61 13.59 10.57 26.79
C GLY A 61 12.69 11.79 26.72
N CYS A 62 13.09 12.82 25.97
CA CYS A 62 12.08 13.63 25.30
C CYS A 62 11.17 12.63 24.59
N ALA A 63 9.87 12.64 24.87
CA ALA A 63 8.92 11.83 24.12
C ALA A 63 9.07 12.24 22.65
N GLU A 64 9.65 11.36 21.82
CA GLU A 64 9.74 11.61 20.39
C GLU A 64 8.31 11.55 19.84
N ASP A 65 7.92 12.57 19.07
CA ASP A 65 6.61 12.65 18.45
C ASP A 65 6.41 11.42 17.54
N GLU A 66 5.29 10.72 17.72
CA GLU A 66 5.01 9.53 16.94
C GLU A 66 4.82 9.93 15.46
N THR A 67 5.72 9.45 14.60
CA THR A 67 5.73 9.85 13.18
C THR A 67 4.94 8.87 12.33
N ILE A 68 4.01 9.40 11.53
CA ILE A 68 3.11 8.64 10.67
C ILE A 68 3.40 8.94 9.22
N ALA A 69 4.03 8.00 8.53
CA ALA A 69 4.35 8.14 7.12
C ALA A 69 3.11 7.96 6.24
N TYR A 70 3.03 8.69 5.13
CA TYR A 70 2.00 8.50 4.12
C TYR A 70 2.58 8.65 2.72
N TRP A 71 1.95 7.98 1.75
CA TRP A 71 2.36 8.06 0.35
C TRP A 71 1.64 9.21 -0.37
N GLY A 72 2.41 10.15 -0.90
CA GLY A 72 1.92 11.30 -1.67
C GLY A 72 2.35 12.65 -1.09
N SER A 73 1.93 13.72 -1.76
CA SER A 73 2.18 15.12 -1.40
C SER A 73 1.37 15.57 -0.17
N GLU A 74 1.76 16.68 0.46
CA GLU A 74 0.99 17.31 1.53
C GLU A 74 -0.43 17.67 1.08
N GLY A 75 -1.41 17.41 1.93
CA GLY A 75 -2.84 17.58 1.68
C GLY A 75 -3.50 16.42 0.93
N CYS A 76 -2.76 15.39 0.53
CA CYS A 76 -3.32 14.25 -0.21
C CYS A 76 -4.31 13.43 0.63
N TYR A 77 -5.08 12.56 -0.04
CA TYR A 77 -6.07 11.70 0.62
C TYR A 77 -5.45 10.76 1.66
N SER A 78 -4.23 10.26 1.43
CA SER A 78 -3.50 9.42 2.39
C SER A 78 -3.24 10.16 3.71
N GLU A 79 -2.78 11.41 3.65
CA GLU A 79 -2.55 12.22 4.85
C GLU A 79 -3.85 12.46 5.62
N ARG A 80 -4.94 12.77 4.89
CA ARG A 80 -6.26 12.93 5.51
C ARG A 80 -6.72 11.65 6.20
N ALA A 81 -6.54 10.49 5.57
CA ALA A 81 -6.87 9.20 6.13
C ALA A 81 -6.05 8.93 7.41
N ALA A 82 -4.75 9.23 7.41
CA ALA A 82 -3.91 9.17 8.61
C ALA A 82 -4.46 10.05 9.73
N LYS A 83 -4.67 11.35 9.47
CA LYS A 83 -5.15 12.28 10.50
C LYS A 83 -6.50 11.85 11.08
N SER A 84 -7.46 11.51 10.22
CA SER A 84 -8.80 11.08 10.63
C SER A 84 -8.75 9.82 11.52
N PHE A 85 -8.01 8.80 11.08
CA PHE A 85 -7.86 7.57 11.84
C PHE A 85 -7.22 7.80 13.21
N MET A 86 -6.15 8.60 13.25
CA MET A 86 -5.44 8.90 14.50
C MET A 86 -6.34 9.64 15.47
N HIS A 87 -6.99 10.72 15.03
CA HIS A 87 -7.93 11.46 15.88
C HIS A 87 -9.01 10.57 16.51
N ALA A 88 -9.44 9.51 15.81
CA ALA A 88 -10.46 8.60 16.31
C ALA A 88 -9.93 7.42 17.14
N ASN A 89 -8.70 6.97 16.93
CA ASN A 89 -8.18 5.71 17.49
C ASN A 89 -6.96 5.86 18.41
N LEU A 90 -6.43 7.09 18.56
CA LEU A 90 -5.37 7.41 19.50
C LEU A 90 -5.75 6.95 20.90
N LYS A 91 -4.82 6.27 21.57
CA LYS A 91 -4.99 5.98 22.99
C LYS A 91 -5.07 7.27 23.80
N PRO A 92 -5.95 7.32 24.82
CA PRO A 92 -5.95 8.43 25.77
C PRO A 92 -4.56 8.61 26.39
N GLY A 93 -4.01 9.83 26.30
CA GLY A 93 -2.68 10.17 26.83
C GLY A 93 -1.50 10.03 25.86
N THR A 94 -1.72 9.70 24.57
CA THR A 94 -0.66 9.78 23.56
C THR A 94 -0.16 11.22 23.40
N GLN A 95 1.16 11.39 23.46
CA GLN A 95 1.80 12.65 23.86
C GLN A 95 1.93 13.69 22.74
N SER A 96 2.02 13.24 21.48
CA SER A 96 2.09 14.08 20.27
C SER A 96 2.34 13.16 19.07
N TRP A 97 1.86 13.54 17.88
CA TRP A 97 2.11 12.80 16.64
C TRP A 97 2.14 13.77 15.47
N GLU A 98 2.89 13.41 14.43
CA GLU A 98 2.99 14.17 13.19
C GLU A 98 2.90 13.26 11.96
N THR A 99 2.55 13.86 10.82
CA THR A 99 2.46 13.15 9.54
C THR A 99 3.65 13.51 8.66
N ARG A 100 4.23 12.51 8.00
CA ARG A 100 5.39 12.69 7.12
C ARG A 100 5.13 12.17 5.71
N SER A 101 5.31 13.06 4.73
CA SER A 101 5.16 12.74 3.31
C SER A 101 6.33 11.90 2.79
N PHE A 102 6.01 10.89 1.99
CA PHE A 102 6.97 10.19 1.15
C PHE A 102 6.44 10.10 -0.28
N MET A 103 7.28 10.49 -1.25
CA MET A 103 6.96 10.37 -2.68
C MET A 103 7.27 8.98 -3.25
N LEU A 104 8.27 8.30 -2.68
CA LEU A 104 8.70 6.96 -3.08
C LEU A 104 8.21 5.93 -2.08
N LEU A 105 7.43 4.97 -2.57
CA LEU A 105 6.80 3.96 -1.74
C LEU A 105 7.84 3.03 -1.07
N ASP A 106 8.92 2.67 -1.77
CA ASP A 106 10.02 1.88 -1.18
C ASP A 106 10.68 2.60 0.02
N ARG A 107 10.86 3.93 -0.06
CA ARG A 107 11.44 4.72 1.05
C ARG A 107 10.49 4.81 2.25
N LEU A 108 9.19 4.90 2.01
CA LEU A 108 8.17 4.83 3.07
C LEU A 108 8.23 3.47 3.78
N MET A 109 8.29 2.37 3.02
CA MET A 109 8.37 1.02 3.59
C MET A 109 9.66 0.82 4.38
N GLU A 110 10.78 1.32 3.87
CA GLU A 110 12.06 1.31 4.57
C GLU A 110 11.97 2.07 5.91
N ALA A 111 11.45 3.30 5.90
CA ALA A 111 11.31 4.13 7.09
C ALA A 111 10.49 3.45 8.21
N VAL A 112 9.41 2.74 7.86
CA VAL A 112 8.64 1.96 8.85
C VAL A 112 9.44 0.74 9.33
N SER A 113 10.07 0.00 8.41
CA SER A 113 10.80 -1.22 8.76
C SER A 113 12.04 -0.97 9.64
N THR A 114 12.70 0.17 9.47
CA THR A 114 13.85 0.60 10.28
C THR A 114 13.43 1.22 11.60
N GLY A 115 12.17 1.66 11.73
CA GLY A 115 11.65 2.37 12.90
C GLY A 115 11.85 3.89 12.85
N GLU A 116 12.22 4.46 11.70
CA GLU A 116 12.22 5.92 11.48
C GLU A 116 10.80 6.49 11.57
N CYS A 117 9.79 5.71 11.18
CA CYS A 117 8.39 6.06 11.39
C CYS A 117 7.68 4.94 12.15
N SER A 118 6.91 5.30 13.16
CA SER A 118 6.16 4.35 14.00
C SER A 118 5.03 3.67 13.23
N LEU A 119 4.41 4.41 12.31
CA LEU A 119 3.31 3.95 11.48
C LEU A 119 3.48 4.42 10.04
N ALA A 120 2.86 3.71 9.10
CA ALA A 120 2.49 4.29 7.82
C ALA A 120 1.06 3.95 7.41
N VAL A 121 0.43 4.87 6.68
CA VAL A 121 -0.85 4.66 6.01
C VAL A 121 -0.62 4.38 4.53
N LEU A 122 -1.25 3.34 4.01
CA LEU A 122 -1.10 2.90 2.63
C LEU A 122 -2.47 2.61 1.99
N PRO A 123 -2.77 3.16 0.81
CA PRO A 123 -3.98 2.80 0.08
C PRO A 123 -3.82 1.39 -0.49
N ILE A 124 -4.78 0.50 -0.21
CA ILE A 124 -4.76 -0.89 -0.70
C ILE A 124 -5.76 -1.12 -1.83
N GLU A 125 -6.87 -0.39 -1.83
CA GLU A 125 -7.96 -0.57 -2.78
C GLU A 125 -8.80 0.71 -2.88
N ASN A 126 -9.16 1.10 -4.10
CA ASN A 126 -10.11 2.16 -4.38
C ASN A 126 -11.35 1.56 -5.04
N SER A 127 -12.55 2.03 -4.67
CA SER A 127 -13.82 1.50 -5.17
C SER A 127 -14.02 1.66 -6.68
N ILE A 128 -13.27 2.55 -7.34
CA ILE A 128 -13.35 2.84 -8.76
C ILE A 128 -12.13 2.29 -9.52
N THR A 129 -10.91 2.59 -9.05
CA THR A 129 -9.68 2.21 -9.76
C THR A 129 -9.15 0.82 -9.38
N GLY A 130 -9.71 0.19 -8.36
CA GLY A 130 -9.33 -1.15 -7.90
C GLY A 130 -8.10 -1.17 -7.00
N THR A 131 -7.40 -2.30 -6.98
CA THR A 131 -6.30 -2.60 -6.05
C THR A 131 -5.01 -1.87 -6.39
N PHE A 132 -4.33 -1.31 -5.39
CA PHE A 132 -2.98 -0.75 -5.52
C PHE A 132 -1.92 -1.87 -5.46
N HIS A 133 -1.64 -2.50 -6.61
CA HIS A 133 -0.75 -3.66 -6.67
C HIS A 133 0.67 -3.41 -6.16
N GLN A 134 1.22 -2.21 -6.34
CA GLN A 134 2.57 -1.87 -5.86
C GLN A 134 2.65 -1.92 -4.32
N VAL A 135 1.59 -1.48 -3.64
CA VAL A 135 1.48 -1.54 -2.18
C VAL A 135 1.46 -2.99 -1.72
N LEU A 136 0.63 -3.83 -2.35
CA LEU A 136 0.58 -5.26 -2.04
C LEU A 136 1.96 -5.91 -2.20
N ASP A 137 2.59 -5.74 -3.37
CA ASP A 137 3.90 -6.33 -3.67
C ASP A 137 4.97 -5.94 -2.62
N LEU A 138 4.89 -4.74 -2.02
CA LEU A 138 5.78 -4.30 -0.95
C LEU A 138 5.42 -4.87 0.44
N LEU A 139 4.14 -5.06 0.75
CA LEU A 139 3.72 -5.74 1.98
C LEU A 139 4.27 -7.17 2.05
N THR A 140 4.46 -7.82 0.89
CA THR A 140 5.16 -9.11 0.86
C THR A 140 6.66 -8.99 1.12
N LYS A 141 7.32 -7.98 0.55
CA LYS A 141 8.78 -7.82 0.63
C LYS A 141 9.30 -7.45 2.01
N HIS A 142 8.54 -6.66 2.77
CA HIS A 142 8.99 -6.12 4.05
C HIS A 142 8.36 -6.87 5.22
N GLU A 143 9.11 -7.01 6.31
CA GLU A 143 8.64 -7.57 7.59
C GLU A 143 7.85 -6.52 8.39
N VAL A 144 6.72 -6.08 7.83
CA VAL A 144 5.76 -5.19 8.48
C VAL A 144 4.46 -5.93 8.80
N ASN A 145 3.68 -5.35 9.70
CA ASN A 145 2.40 -5.89 10.15
C ASN A 145 1.29 -4.85 9.95
N ILE A 146 0.11 -5.29 9.52
CA ILE A 146 -1.08 -4.45 9.45
C ILE A 146 -1.69 -4.38 10.84
N VAL A 147 -1.88 -3.15 11.33
CA VAL A 147 -2.31 -2.84 12.69
C VAL A 147 -3.61 -2.03 12.75
N GLY A 148 -4.14 -1.61 11.59
CA GLY A 148 -5.42 -0.93 11.48
C GLY A 148 -5.87 -0.83 10.02
N GLU A 149 -7.17 -0.60 9.82
CA GLU A 149 -7.73 -0.25 8.52
C GLU A 149 -8.67 0.94 8.68
N THR A 150 -8.70 1.82 7.68
CA THR A 150 -9.73 2.86 7.55
C THR A 150 -10.24 2.95 6.12
N ILE A 151 -11.49 3.36 5.97
CA ILE A 151 -12.05 3.74 4.67
C ILE A 151 -12.17 5.25 4.63
N ALA A 152 -11.69 5.91 3.59
CA ALA A 152 -11.90 7.36 3.42
C ALA A 152 -12.61 7.63 2.10
N HIS A 153 -13.63 8.48 2.16
CA HIS A 153 -14.35 8.95 0.98
C HIS A 153 -13.56 10.10 0.34
N ASP A 154 -13.49 10.08 -0.99
CA ASP A 154 -12.80 11.07 -1.80
C ASP A 154 -13.80 12.15 -2.21
N ASP A 155 -13.60 13.38 -1.74
CA ASP A 155 -14.35 14.57 -2.11
C ASP A 155 -13.68 15.27 -3.31
N ALA A 156 -14.49 15.75 -4.25
CA ALA A 156 -14.01 16.53 -5.37
C ALA A 156 -14.54 17.96 -5.27
N CYS A 157 -13.64 18.92 -5.02
CA CYS A 157 -13.95 20.34 -5.01
C CYS A 157 -13.30 21.03 -6.22
N LEU A 158 -14.07 21.85 -6.93
CA LEU A 158 -13.51 22.80 -7.89
C LEU A 158 -12.98 24.01 -7.13
N MET A 159 -11.70 24.34 -7.32
CA MET A 159 -11.04 25.43 -6.61
C MET A 159 -10.19 26.30 -7.53
N ALA A 160 -10.09 27.58 -7.19
CA ALA A 160 -9.29 28.57 -7.90
C ALA A 160 -8.69 29.58 -6.93
N LEU A 161 -7.93 30.55 -7.44
CA LEU A 161 -7.41 31.64 -6.60
C LEU A 161 -8.54 32.48 -5.99
N PRO A 162 -8.31 33.09 -4.81
CA PRO A 162 -9.25 34.04 -4.23
C PRO A 162 -9.65 35.15 -5.21
N GLY A 163 -10.96 35.39 -5.34
CA GLY A 163 -11.52 36.41 -6.24
C GLY A 163 -11.60 36.01 -7.72
N VAL A 164 -11.32 34.75 -8.08
CA VAL A 164 -11.65 34.18 -9.40
C VAL A 164 -13.08 33.64 -9.37
N GLU A 165 -13.87 33.92 -10.40
CA GLU A 165 -15.23 33.41 -10.56
C GLU A 165 -15.27 32.29 -11.61
N LEU A 166 -16.33 31.47 -11.60
CA LEU A 166 -16.51 30.37 -12.57
C LEU A 166 -16.39 30.82 -14.04
N LYS A 167 -16.87 32.02 -14.36
CA LYS A 167 -16.85 32.59 -15.72
C LYS A 167 -15.44 32.86 -16.26
N ASP A 168 -14.46 33.01 -15.35
CA ASP A 168 -13.07 33.32 -15.69
C ASP A 168 -12.28 32.06 -16.07
N ILE A 169 -12.80 30.88 -15.73
CA ILE A 169 -12.12 29.60 -15.92
C ILE A 169 -12.12 29.20 -17.40
N ARG A 170 -10.94 28.81 -17.89
CA ARG A 170 -10.69 28.29 -19.24
C ARG A 170 -10.02 26.92 -19.22
N ASN A 171 -9.27 26.62 -18.16
CA ASN A 171 -8.57 25.35 -17.98
C ASN A 171 -8.89 24.74 -16.61
N VAL A 172 -9.02 23.42 -16.55
CA VAL A 172 -9.19 22.65 -15.31
C VAL A 172 -8.11 21.58 -15.22
N LEU A 173 -7.37 21.59 -14.10
CA LEU A 173 -6.27 20.66 -13.83
C LEU A 173 -6.65 19.64 -12.76
N SER A 174 -6.40 18.36 -13.00
CA SER A 174 -6.43 17.32 -11.97
C SER A 174 -5.85 16.01 -12.51
N HIS A 175 -5.76 14.99 -11.65
CA HIS A 175 -5.45 13.63 -12.10
C HIS A 175 -6.54 13.11 -13.05
N SER A 176 -6.16 12.31 -14.05
CA SER A 176 -7.08 11.85 -15.12
C SER A 176 -8.33 11.16 -14.56
N SER A 177 -8.17 10.26 -13.58
CA SER A 177 -9.29 9.55 -12.96
C SER A 177 -10.28 10.47 -12.23
N VAL A 178 -9.81 11.61 -11.73
CA VAL A 178 -10.67 12.60 -11.05
C VAL A 178 -11.39 13.47 -12.06
N LEU A 179 -10.73 13.85 -13.15
CA LEU A 179 -11.36 14.59 -14.25
C LEU A 179 -12.49 13.78 -14.89
N GLU A 180 -12.29 12.49 -15.12
CA GLU A 180 -13.31 11.57 -15.65
C GLU A 180 -14.54 11.51 -14.73
N ARG A 181 -14.34 11.40 -13.41
CA ARG A 181 -15.44 11.39 -12.43
C ARG A 181 -16.25 12.69 -12.38
N CYS A 182 -15.60 13.82 -12.64
CA CYS A 182 -16.19 15.15 -12.57
C CYS A 182 -16.66 15.66 -13.95
N GLU A 183 -16.48 14.87 -15.01
CA GLU A 183 -16.66 15.32 -16.39
C GLU A 183 -18.06 15.89 -16.65
N THR A 184 -19.10 15.26 -16.09
CA THR A 184 -20.49 15.73 -16.26
C THR A 184 -20.69 17.15 -15.72
N PHE A 185 -20.20 17.43 -14.51
CA PHE A 185 -20.27 18.77 -13.92
C PHE A 185 -19.43 19.76 -14.70
N LEU A 186 -18.17 19.40 -15.01
CA LEU A 186 -17.23 20.30 -15.67
C LEU A 186 -17.70 20.70 -17.08
N ARG A 187 -18.29 19.78 -17.83
CA ARG A 187 -18.86 20.07 -19.16
C ARG A 187 -20.11 20.94 -19.08
N LYS A 188 -20.94 20.78 -18.05
CA LYS A 188 -22.21 21.50 -17.91
C LYS A 188 -22.02 22.91 -17.39
N GLU A 189 -21.28 23.06 -16.30
CA GLU A 189 -21.22 24.30 -15.51
C GLU A 189 -19.99 25.18 -15.82
N VAL A 190 -18.86 24.57 -16.25
CA VAL A 190 -17.59 25.31 -16.45
C VAL A 190 -17.24 25.49 -17.93
N GLN A 191 -17.46 24.46 -18.76
CA GLN A 191 -17.14 24.45 -20.20
C GLN A 191 -15.66 24.82 -20.49
N ALA A 192 -14.75 24.29 -19.67
CA ALA A 192 -13.31 24.53 -19.77
C ALA A 192 -12.56 23.33 -20.39
N ALA A 193 -11.34 23.59 -20.87
CA ALA A 193 -10.42 22.54 -21.29
C ALA A 193 -9.92 21.73 -20.09
N LEU A 194 -9.96 20.40 -20.19
CA LEU A 194 -9.50 19.50 -19.13
C LEU A 194 -8.06 19.07 -19.39
N THR A 195 -7.16 19.31 -18.44
CA THR A 195 -5.74 18.94 -18.56
C THR A 195 -5.35 17.99 -17.43
N ALA A 196 -4.96 16.77 -17.80
CA ALA A 196 -4.52 15.77 -16.86
C ALA A 196 -3.15 16.10 -16.27
N THR A 197 -3.03 16.00 -14.95
CA THR A 197 -1.79 16.13 -14.18
C THR A 197 -1.45 14.82 -13.48
N THR A 198 -0.25 14.74 -12.90
CA THR A 198 0.20 13.57 -12.16
C THR A 198 -0.42 13.42 -10.77
N ASP A 199 -0.87 14.53 -10.17
CA ASP A 199 -1.42 14.58 -8.82
C ASP A 199 -2.49 15.68 -8.71
N THR A 200 -3.48 15.46 -7.86
CA THR A 200 -4.58 16.39 -7.57
C THR A 200 -4.11 17.54 -6.68
N ALA A 201 -3.37 17.26 -5.60
CA ALA A 201 -2.83 18.29 -4.72
C ALA A 201 -1.74 19.12 -5.43
N GLY A 202 -0.87 18.45 -6.20
CA GLY A 202 0.10 19.12 -7.08
C GLY A 202 -0.53 20.06 -8.11
N ALA A 203 -1.72 19.75 -8.64
CA ALA A 203 -2.44 20.63 -9.57
C ALA A 203 -2.90 21.93 -8.88
N ALA A 204 -3.44 21.84 -7.67
CA ALA A 204 -3.84 23.00 -6.88
C ALA A 204 -2.64 23.86 -6.48
N LEU A 205 -1.54 23.22 -6.05
CA LEU A 205 -0.29 23.91 -5.75
C LEU A 205 0.27 24.64 -6.98
N HIS A 206 0.18 24.03 -8.17
CA HIS A 206 0.62 24.65 -9.41
C HIS A 206 -0.12 25.97 -9.69
N ILE A 207 -1.45 25.98 -9.55
CA ILE A 207 -2.27 27.18 -9.70
C ILE A 207 -1.85 28.25 -8.70
N LYS A 208 -1.61 27.86 -7.44
CA LYS A 208 -1.19 28.77 -6.38
C LYS A 208 0.18 29.41 -6.67
N LEU A 209 1.17 28.62 -7.06
CA LEU A 209 2.54 29.08 -7.31
C LEU A 209 2.68 29.93 -8.57
N ARG A 210 1.85 29.67 -9.58
CA ARG A 210 1.88 30.39 -10.86
C ARG A 210 0.88 31.53 -10.96
N GLU A 211 0.07 31.73 -9.92
CA GLU A 211 -0.97 32.76 -9.85
C GLU A 211 -1.93 32.72 -11.07
N LEU A 212 -2.27 31.51 -11.54
CA LEU A 212 -3.14 31.32 -12.70
C LEU A 212 -4.57 31.72 -12.36
N ARG A 213 -5.08 32.79 -13.00
CA ARG A 213 -6.44 33.31 -12.75
C ARG A 213 -7.50 32.74 -13.71
N ASP A 214 -7.08 32.14 -14.81
CA ASP A 214 -7.93 31.50 -15.82
C ASP A 214 -8.05 29.98 -15.63
N THR A 215 -7.49 29.46 -14.54
CA THR A 215 -7.31 28.02 -14.32
C THR A 215 -7.87 27.62 -12.96
N ALA A 216 -8.64 26.53 -12.94
CA ALA A 216 -9.12 25.88 -11.72
C ALA A 216 -8.49 24.50 -11.55
N ALA A 217 -8.48 23.98 -10.31
CA ALA A 217 -8.10 22.61 -10.01
C ALA A 217 -9.30 21.84 -9.45
N VAL A 218 -9.31 20.53 -9.66
CA VAL A 218 -10.18 19.61 -8.91
C VAL A 218 -9.32 18.83 -7.92
N ALA A 219 -9.57 19.03 -6.63
CA ALA A 219 -8.87 18.35 -5.55
C ALA A 219 -9.74 18.30 -4.27
N SER A 220 -9.23 17.72 -3.20
CA SER A 220 -9.95 17.62 -1.92
C SER A 220 -10.14 18.99 -1.27
N GLU A 221 -11.16 19.13 -0.41
CA GLU A 221 -11.36 20.35 0.39
C GLU A 221 -10.15 20.66 1.29
N SER A 222 -9.41 19.63 1.70
CA SER A 222 -8.22 19.79 2.54
C SER A 222 -7.08 20.50 1.80
N VAL A 223 -6.91 20.22 0.50
CA VAL A 223 -5.95 20.90 -0.37
C VAL A 223 -6.29 22.38 -0.55
N ALA A 224 -7.59 22.69 -0.72
CA ALA A 224 -8.03 24.08 -0.85
C ALA A 224 -7.66 24.91 0.39
N ARG A 225 -7.89 24.35 1.59
CA ARG A 225 -7.50 24.97 2.87
C ARG A 225 -5.99 25.10 2.99
N LEU A 226 -5.23 24.05 2.66
CA LEU A 226 -3.77 24.05 2.73
C LEU A 226 -3.14 25.16 1.88
N HIS A 227 -3.64 25.38 0.67
CA HIS A 227 -3.08 26.36 -0.27
C HIS A 227 -3.81 27.71 -0.30
N ASN A 228 -4.75 27.94 0.61
CA ASN A 228 -5.59 29.14 0.65
C ASN A 228 -6.24 29.44 -0.72
N LEU A 229 -6.86 28.43 -1.31
CA LEU A 229 -7.63 28.51 -2.53
C LEU A 229 -9.12 28.65 -2.21
N ASN A 230 -9.84 29.35 -3.07
CA ASN A 230 -11.29 29.49 -2.96
C ASN A 230 -12.00 28.30 -3.62
N ILE A 231 -12.93 27.69 -2.91
CA ILE A 231 -13.76 26.61 -3.44
C ILE A 231 -14.93 27.24 -4.20
N LEU A 232 -15.00 26.97 -5.50
CA LEU A 232 -16.05 27.44 -6.40
C LEU A 232 -17.27 26.52 -6.38
N ALA A 233 -17.04 25.21 -6.23
CA ALA A 233 -18.08 24.20 -6.10
C ALA A 233 -17.56 23.01 -5.29
N LYS A 234 -18.42 22.43 -4.45
CA LYS A 234 -18.15 21.22 -3.66
C LYS A 234 -18.87 20.03 -4.27
N ASP A 235 -18.38 18.82 -3.98
CA ASP A 235 -19.01 17.54 -4.31
C ASP A 235 -19.44 17.47 -5.79
N ILE A 236 -18.51 17.81 -6.68
CA ILE A 236 -18.76 17.91 -8.13
C ILE A 236 -18.62 16.59 -8.87
N ASP A 237 -18.33 15.51 -8.15
CA ASP A 237 -18.22 14.18 -8.69
C ASP A 237 -19.59 13.48 -8.75
N THR A 238 -19.64 12.42 -9.55
CA THR A 238 -20.89 11.72 -9.86
C THR A 238 -21.08 10.42 -9.07
N GLY A 239 -20.17 10.08 -8.15
CA GLY A 239 -20.21 8.78 -7.48
C GLY A 239 -19.45 8.73 -6.17
N ASP A 240 -19.89 7.81 -5.30
CA ASP A 240 -19.27 7.55 -4.01
C ASP A 240 -17.93 6.80 -4.19
N CYS A 241 -16.84 7.56 -4.29
CA CYS A 241 -15.50 7.00 -4.38
C CYS A 241 -14.89 6.90 -2.98
N ALA A 242 -14.51 5.69 -2.61
CA ALA A 242 -13.90 5.41 -1.34
C ALA A 242 -12.60 4.64 -1.54
N THR A 243 -11.59 5.01 -0.77
CA THR A 243 -10.31 4.32 -0.74
C THR A 243 -10.15 3.63 0.62
N ARG A 244 -9.87 2.33 0.59
CA ARG A 244 -9.46 1.54 1.76
C ARG A 244 -7.97 1.74 1.99
N TYR A 245 -7.63 2.12 3.21
CA TYR A 245 -6.27 2.31 3.68
C TYR A 245 -5.95 1.35 4.81
N VAL A 246 -4.72 0.84 4.84
CA VAL A 246 -4.19 0.06 5.96
C VAL A 246 -3.11 0.84 6.67
N PHE A 247 -3.03 0.64 7.98
CA PHE A 247 -1.95 1.12 8.83
C PHE A 247 -0.96 0.00 9.05
N ILE A 248 0.31 0.26 8.77
CA ILE A 248 1.39 -0.70 8.98
C ILE A 248 2.36 -0.23 10.06
N SER A 249 2.93 -1.20 10.76
CA SER A 249 3.91 -1.02 11.82
C SER A 249 4.96 -2.12 11.71
N LYS A 250 6.19 -1.83 12.16
CA LYS A 250 7.21 -2.87 12.39
C LYS A 250 6.74 -3.87 13.44
N GLU A 251 6.19 -3.38 14.55
CA GLU A 251 5.70 -4.20 15.65
C GLU A 251 4.30 -4.76 15.37
N LYS A 252 4.07 -6.03 15.73
CA LYS A 252 2.77 -6.72 15.58
C LYS A 252 1.66 -6.10 16.43
N LYS A 253 2.01 -5.62 17.61
CA LYS A 253 1.10 -4.90 18.51
C LYS A 253 1.52 -3.45 18.53
N CYS A 254 0.89 -2.63 17.68
CA CYS A 254 1.08 -1.19 17.76
C CYS A 254 0.41 -0.67 19.04
N THR A 255 1.20 -0.02 19.90
CA THR A 255 0.69 0.59 21.14
C THR A 255 -0.16 1.82 20.87
N LEU A 256 -0.14 2.40 19.67
CA LEU A 256 -0.87 3.63 19.34
C LEU A 256 -2.35 3.39 19.03
N ILE A 257 -2.68 2.19 18.57
CA ILE A 257 -4.01 1.84 18.08
C ILE A 257 -4.73 1.01 19.15
N SER A 258 -6.00 1.33 19.37
CA SER A 258 -6.91 0.57 20.25
C SER A 258 -8.07 0.01 19.45
N GLY A 259 -8.78 -0.98 20.01
CA GLY A 259 -9.96 -1.57 19.37
C GLY A 259 -9.92 -3.09 19.31
N MET A 260 -11.10 -3.68 19.07
CA MET A 260 -11.23 -5.12 18.89
C MET A 260 -10.78 -5.52 17.49
N CYS A 261 -9.83 -6.45 17.40
CA CYS A 261 -9.42 -7.02 16.13
C CYS A 261 -10.57 -7.85 15.54
N ASN A 262 -11.10 -7.43 14.41
CA ASN A 262 -12.23 -8.08 13.73
C ASN A 262 -11.96 -8.36 12.26
N LYS A 263 -10.73 -8.10 11.78
CA LYS A 263 -10.26 -8.47 10.45
C LYS A 263 -8.84 -9.01 10.54
N THR A 264 -8.52 -9.97 9.68
CA THR A 264 -7.18 -10.53 9.54
C THR A 264 -6.77 -10.56 8.07
N SER A 265 -5.58 -10.05 7.77
CA SER A 265 -5.00 -10.17 6.42
C SER A 265 -3.96 -11.28 6.38
N VAL A 266 -4.01 -12.09 5.33
CA VAL A 266 -3.15 -13.24 5.11
C VAL A 266 -2.60 -13.19 3.68
N ILE A 267 -1.30 -13.42 3.55
CA ILE A 267 -0.66 -13.71 2.27
C ILE A 267 -0.53 -15.22 2.15
N ILE A 268 -0.96 -15.77 1.01
CA ILE A 268 -0.81 -17.18 0.68
C ILE A 268 -0.05 -17.35 -0.63
N SER A 269 0.93 -18.24 -0.64
CA SER A 269 1.61 -18.67 -1.86
C SER A 269 1.09 -20.05 -2.27
N LEU A 270 0.61 -20.17 -3.50
CA LEU A 270 0.01 -21.39 -4.02
C LEU A 270 0.74 -21.87 -5.27
N ARG A 271 0.94 -23.19 -5.35
CA ARG A 271 1.40 -23.83 -6.59
C ARG A 271 0.30 -23.71 -7.63
N ASN A 272 0.68 -23.40 -8.87
CA ASN A 272 -0.26 -23.39 -9.98
C ASN A 272 -0.61 -24.82 -10.42
N ARG A 273 -1.62 -25.39 -9.77
CA ARG A 273 -2.17 -26.72 -10.03
C ARG A 273 -3.71 -26.68 -9.98
N PRO A 274 -4.40 -27.55 -10.72
CA PRO A 274 -5.87 -27.62 -10.68
C PRO A 274 -6.41 -27.73 -9.24
N GLY A 275 -7.37 -26.87 -8.91
CA GLY A 275 -8.04 -26.85 -7.61
C GLY A 275 -7.22 -26.28 -6.44
N ALA A 276 -5.99 -25.78 -6.65
CA ALA A 276 -5.18 -25.22 -5.55
C ALA A 276 -5.89 -24.06 -4.85
N LEU A 277 -6.44 -23.11 -5.62
CA LEU A 277 -7.20 -21.99 -5.08
C LEU A 277 -8.48 -22.44 -4.35
N PHE A 278 -9.23 -23.36 -4.94
CA PHE A 278 -10.44 -23.90 -4.33
C PHE A 278 -10.15 -24.53 -2.96
N LYS A 279 -9.09 -25.34 -2.86
CA LYS A 279 -8.67 -25.96 -1.60
C LYS A 279 -8.26 -24.92 -0.55
N ALA A 280 -7.55 -23.86 -0.94
CA ALA A 280 -7.18 -22.78 -0.04
C ALA A 280 -8.42 -22.02 0.49
N LEU A 281 -9.37 -21.68 -0.39
CA LEU A 281 -10.60 -20.99 0.03
C LEU A 281 -11.53 -21.89 0.86
N ALA A 282 -11.52 -23.21 0.60
CA ALA A 282 -12.29 -24.18 1.39
C ALA A 282 -11.87 -24.20 2.88
N CYS A 283 -10.60 -23.88 3.20
CA CYS A 283 -10.15 -23.75 4.59
C CYS A 283 -10.95 -22.71 5.37
N PHE A 284 -11.37 -21.63 4.73
CA PHE A 284 -12.20 -20.57 5.31
C PHE A 284 -13.68 -20.89 5.20
N ALA A 285 -14.15 -21.27 4.00
CA ALA A 285 -15.56 -21.47 3.72
C ALA A 285 -16.20 -22.59 4.57
N LEU A 286 -15.50 -23.69 4.81
CA LEU A 286 -16.01 -24.81 5.62
C LEU A 286 -16.11 -24.49 7.13
N ARG A 287 -15.65 -23.30 7.54
CA ARG A 287 -15.66 -22.82 8.93
C ARG A 287 -16.47 -21.53 9.08
N ASP A 288 -17.29 -21.20 8.07
CA ASP A 288 -18.10 -19.98 8.02
C ASP A 288 -17.26 -18.70 8.27
N ILE A 289 -16.04 -18.68 7.73
CA ILE A 289 -15.17 -17.50 7.75
C ILE A 289 -15.39 -16.73 6.46
N ASN A 290 -15.89 -15.52 6.59
CA ASN A 290 -16.13 -14.64 5.45
C ASN A 290 -14.81 -14.12 4.89
N VAL A 291 -14.65 -14.18 3.57
CA VAL A 291 -13.50 -13.63 2.83
C VAL A 291 -13.94 -12.31 2.22
N VAL A 292 -13.42 -11.19 2.73
CA VAL A 292 -13.83 -9.83 2.33
C VAL A 292 -12.98 -9.24 1.21
N LYS A 293 -11.76 -9.75 1.03
CA LYS A 293 -10.90 -9.40 -0.12
C LYS A 293 -10.14 -10.63 -0.57
N PHE A 294 -10.03 -10.79 -1.89
CA PHE A 294 -9.14 -11.75 -2.51
C PHE A 294 -8.50 -11.15 -3.75
N GLU A 295 -7.17 -11.04 -3.76
CA GLU A 295 -6.41 -10.55 -4.91
C GLU A 295 -5.26 -11.52 -5.19
N SER A 296 -5.15 -12.04 -6.41
CA SER A 296 -4.02 -12.90 -6.80
C SER A 296 -3.05 -12.18 -7.74
N ARG A 297 -1.76 -12.47 -7.56
CA ARG A 297 -0.64 -11.82 -8.26
C ARG A 297 0.39 -12.85 -8.69
N PRO A 298 0.99 -12.71 -9.89
CA PRO A 298 2.16 -13.51 -10.25
C PRO A 298 3.32 -13.29 -9.26
N SER A 299 3.84 -14.39 -8.75
CA SER A 299 4.87 -14.45 -7.69
C SER A 299 6.19 -13.75 -8.03
N ASN A 300 6.57 -13.69 -9.31
CA ASN A 300 7.82 -13.04 -9.75
C ASN A 300 7.88 -11.53 -9.41
N ARG A 301 6.76 -10.93 -9.01
CA ARG A 301 6.69 -9.55 -8.52
C ARG A 301 6.55 -9.41 -7.00
N ALA A 302 6.23 -10.50 -6.30
CA ALA A 302 5.98 -10.51 -4.86
C ALA A 302 7.26 -10.40 -4.00
N GLY A 303 8.46 -10.54 -4.57
CA GLY A 303 9.72 -10.22 -3.89
C GLY A 303 10.30 -11.33 -3.00
N ALA A 304 11.39 -11.00 -2.30
CA ALA A 304 12.41 -11.95 -1.86
C ALA A 304 12.02 -12.91 -0.71
N LEU A 305 10.98 -12.60 0.06
CA LEU A 305 10.61 -13.39 1.25
C LEU A 305 10.02 -14.78 0.90
N TYR A 306 9.56 -14.94 -0.33
CA TYR A 306 9.13 -16.23 -0.86
C TYR A 306 10.12 -16.61 -1.95
N GLU A 307 11.01 -17.58 -1.68
CA GLU A 307 11.86 -18.22 -2.69
C GLU A 307 10.97 -18.93 -3.71
N ILE A 308 10.47 -18.17 -4.67
CA ILE A 308 9.61 -18.67 -5.73
C ILE A 308 10.44 -18.63 -7.02
N THR A 309 10.91 -19.82 -7.40
CA THR A 309 11.89 -20.02 -8.47
C THR A 309 11.24 -20.30 -9.83
N ARG A 310 9.90 -20.28 -9.92
CA ARG A 310 9.16 -20.73 -11.11
C ARG A 310 8.20 -19.65 -11.64
N PRO A 311 8.23 -19.38 -12.96
CA PRO A 311 7.20 -18.60 -13.62
C PRO A 311 5.80 -19.18 -13.36
N TRP A 312 4.80 -18.30 -13.28
CA TRP A 312 3.37 -18.67 -13.15
C TRP A 312 2.96 -19.31 -11.82
N GLU A 313 3.76 -19.17 -10.76
CA GLU A 313 3.26 -19.35 -9.39
C GLU A 313 2.59 -18.05 -8.90
N TYR A 314 1.66 -18.17 -7.96
CA TYR A 314 0.81 -17.04 -7.54
C TYR A 314 0.93 -16.80 -6.04
N VAL A 315 0.92 -15.53 -5.67
CA VAL A 315 0.71 -15.05 -4.32
C VAL A 315 -0.69 -14.43 -4.26
N ALA A 316 -1.48 -14.76 -3.26
CA ALA A 316 -2.78 -14.14 -3.04
C ALA A 316 -2.82 -13.41 -1.70
N TYR A 317 -3.42 -12.22 -1.71
CA TYR A 317 -3.73 -11.42 -0.53
C TYR A 317 -5.20 -11.65 -0.20
N VAL A 318 -5.44 -12.08 1.03
CA VAL A 318 -6.76 -12.48 1.51
C VAL A 318 -7.06 -11.73 2.79
N ASP A 319 -8.15 -10.97 2.80
CA ASP A 319 -8.70 -10.40 4.03
C ASP A 319 -9.88 -11.28 4.46
N ILE A 320 -9.91 -11.64 5.75
CA ILE A 320 -10.99 -12.42 6.36
C ILE A 320 -11.58 -11.69 7.57
N ASP A 321 -12.86 -11.93 7.82
CA ASP A 321 -13.49 -11.45 9.05
C ASP A 321 -13.06 -12.30 10.25
N GLY A 322 -12.76 -11.60 11.34
CA GLY A 322 -12.34 -12.14 12.64
C GLY A 322 -10.85 -12.01 12.91
N SER A 323 -10.47 -12.37 14.13
CA SER A 323 -9.10 -12.31 14.64
C SER A 323 -8.37 -13.64 14.52
N SER A 324 -7.07 -13.62 14.23
CA SER A 324 -6.19 -14.80 14.30
C SER A 324 -6.10 -15.43 15.69
N GLY A 325 -6.59 -14.74 16.73
CA GLY A 325 -6.77 -15.29 18.07
C GLY A 325 -7.95 -16.25 18.23
N GLU A 326 -8.92 -16.24 17.30
CA GLU A 326 -10.10 -17.12 17.34
C GLU A 326 -9.77 -18.53 16.86
N ASP A 327 -10.28 -19.54 17.56
CA ASP A 327 -9.92 -20.94 17.29
C ASP A 327 -10.34 -21.39 15.88
N LYS A 328 -11.50 -20.92 15.38
CA LYS A 328 -11.92 -21.22 14.00
C LYS A 328 -10.92 -20.70 12.96
N ILE A 329 -10.34 -19.52 13.17
CA ILE A 329 -9.38 -18.91 12.25
C ILE A 329 -8.02 -19.58 12.38
N LYS A 330 -7.57 -19.90 13.60
CA LYS A 330 -6.36 -20.70 13.82
C LYS A 330 -6.43 -22.02 13.07
N CYS A 331 -7.51 -22.77 13.24
CA CYS A 331 -7.70 -24.04 12.53
C CYS A 331 -7.75 -23.88 11.00
N ALA A 332 -8.29 -22.76 10.50
CA ALA A 332 -8.28 -22.46 9.07
C ALA A 332 -6.85 -22.19 8.55
N ILE A 333 -6.07 -21.40 9.29
CA ILE A 333 -4.68 -21.07 8.96
C ILE A 333 -3.79 -22.32 9.05
N ASP A 334 -3.98 -23.17 10.06
CA ASP A 334 -3.24 -24.43 10.20
C ASP A 334 -3.49 -25.36 9.02
N ASN A 335 -4.75 -25.54 8.61
CA ASN A 335 -5.08 -26.34 7.44
C ASN A 335 -4.57 -25.71 6.13
N LEU A 336 -4.50 -24.38 6.07
CA LEU A 336 -3.92 -23.67 4.93
C LEU A 336 -2.39 -23.89 4.83
N ASN A 337 -1.68 -23.96 5.98
CA ASN A 337 -0.25 -24.28 6.03
C ASN A 337 0.08 -25.69 5.50
N GLU A 338 -0.86 -26.63 5.59
CA GLU A 338 -0.70 -27.98 5.02
C GLU A 338 -0.82 -27.98 3.48
N LEU A 339 -1.53 -27.01 2.91
CA LEU A 339 -1.90 -26.98 1.48
C LEU A 339 -1.07 -25.98 0.67
N ALA A 340 -0.72 -24.84 1.26
CA ALA A 340 0.00 -23.75 0.62
C ALA A 340 1.52 -23.97 0.64
N GLN A 341 2.26 -23.27 -0.23
CA GLN A 341 3.73 -23.22 -0.16
C GLN A 341 4.19 -22.36 1.01
N ASN A 342 3.46 -21.28 1.29
CA ASN A 342 3.73 -20.38 2.39
C ASN A 342 2.42 -19.69 2.79
N VAL A 343 2.25 -19.46 4.10
CA VAL A 343 1.18 -18.65 4.67
C VAL A 343 1.82 -17.65 5.62
N ARG A 344 1.52 -16.36 5.43
CA ARG A 344 1.94 -15.29 6.33
C ARG A 344 0.73 -14.49 6.77
N VAL A 345 0.47 -14.48 8.07
CA VAL A 345 -0.48 -13.54 8.67
C VAL A 345 0.19 -12.16 8.72
N LEU A 346 -0.37 -11.20 8.00
CA LEU A 346 0.10 -9.81 8.00
C LEU A 346 -0.37 -9.06 9.25
N GLY A 347 -1.48 -9.47 9.85
CA GLY A 347 -1.94 -8.89 11.11
C GLY A 347 -3.42 -9.15 11.32
N SER A 348 -3.86 -9.00 12.58
CA SER A 348 -5.27 -8.93 12.97
C SER A 348 -5.50 -7.59 13.62
N TYR A 349 -6.47 -6.83 13.13
CA TYR A 349 -6.55 -5.39 13.40
C TYR A 349 -8.00 -4.89 13.46
N PRO A 350 -8.25 -3.75 14.14
CA PRO A 350 -9.54 -3.09 14.12
C PRO A 350 -9.78 -2.39 12.77
N VAL A 351 -11.03 -2.41 12.31
CA VAL A 351 -11.49 -1.63 11.17
C VAL A 351 -12.18 -0.37 11.67
N PHE A 352 -11.64 0.79 11.29
CA PHE A 352 -12.28 2.07 11.53
C PHE A 352 -13.07 2.50 10.31
N GLN A 353 -14.32 2.89 10.53
CA GLN A 353 -15.15 3.48 9.50
C GLN A 353 -15.49 4.90 9.96
N PRO A 354 -14.86 5.94 9.37
CA PRO A 354 -15.25 7.30 9.68
C PRO A 354 -16.72 7.49 9.34
N ALA A 355 -17.41 8.34 10.11
CA ALA A 355 -18.79 8.69 9.82
C ALA A 355 -18.88 9.19 8.37
N HIS A 356 -19.76 8.57 7.58
CA HIS A 356 -20.06 9.07 6.25
C HIS A 356 -20.52 10.52 6.39
N PRO A 357 -19.98 11.49 5.64
CA PRO A 357 -20.60 12.80 5.56
C PRO A 357 -22.00 12.57 5.01
N THR A 358 -23.02 12.63 5.88
CA THR A 358 -24.40 12.58 5.45
C THR A 358 -24.59 13.72 4.46
N ALA A 359 -25.13 13.45 3.28
CA ALA A 359 -25.55 14.46 2.32
C ALA A 359 -26.51 15.43 3.04
N SER A 360 -25.95 16.54 3.53
CA SER A 360 -26.70 17.57 4.22
C SER A 360 -27.48 18.36 3.17
N GLY A 361 -28.74 17.98 3.01
CA GLY A 361 -29.76 18.81 2.37
C GLY A 361 -29.91 18.60 0.87
N GLN A 362 -30.83 17.71 0.49
CA GLN A 362 -31.77 18.07 -0.57
C GLN A 362 -32.44 19.38 -0.16
N ARG A 363 -31.88 20.52 -0.59
CA ARG A 363 -32.64 21.77 -0.65
C ARG A 363 -33.48 21.68 -1.91
N SER A 364 -34.77 21.48 -1.70
CA SER A 364 -35.81 21.84 -2.65
C SER A 364 -35.57 23.25 -3.15
N ILE A 365 -35.46 23.40 -4.46
CA ILE A 365 -36.02 24.54 -5.19
C ILE A 365 -36.74 23.97 -6.40
#